data_AF-A0A9D4MTM9-F1
#
_entry.id   AF-A0A9D4MTM9-F1
#
_cell.length_a   1.000
_cell.length_b   1.000
_cell.length_c   1.000
_cell.angle_alpha   90.00
_cell.angle_beta   90.00
_cell.angle_gamma   90.00
#
_symmetry.space_group_name_H-M   'P 1'
#
loop_
_entity.id
_entity.type
_entity.pdbx_description
1 polymer ?
#
loop_
_entity_poly.entity_id
_entity_poly.type
_entity_poly.pdbx_seq_one_letter_code
_entity_poly.pdbx_strand_id
1 'polypeptide(L)'
;MKNTSGKTPTCKVCGDESSGYHYGVDSCEGCKGFFRRCITQGMTHKCSNEEKCDITPFTRNSCQYCRLKKCFACWNRILKAFANNLDPDETPQNVASHQDPNYWRMRAGWLAGGLAGWLAG
;
A
#
# COMPACT_ATOMS: atom_id res chain seq x y z
N MET A 1 28.20 0.60 17.17
CA MET A 1 27.04 0.31 18.06
C MET A 1 25.99 1.39 17.80
N LYS A 2 24.89 1.08 17.10
CA LYS A 2 23.83 2.06 16.85
C LYS A 2 22.86 2.03 18.04
N ASN A 3 23.01 3.01 18.92
CA ASN A 3 22.09 3.26 20.01
C ASN A 3 21.02 4.24 19.50
N THR A 4 19.80 3.76 19.26
CA THR A 4 18.62 4.61 19.05
C THR A 4 17.41 3.86 19.57
N SER A 5 16.85 4.30 20.70
CA SER A 5 15.49 3.98 21.15
C SER A 5 14.44 4.63 20.24
N GLY A 6 14.57 4.45 18.93
CA GLY A 6 13.62 4.94 17.92
C GLY A 6 12.55 3.89 17.67
N LYS A 7 11.31 4.19 18.05
CA LYS A 7 10.16 3.32 17.78
C LYS A 7 10.00 3.20 16.26
N THR A 8 10.28 2.03 15.68
CA THR A 8 10.06 1.79 14.25
C THR A 8 8.56 1.95 13.94
N PRO A 9 8.19 2.61 12.83
CA PRO A 9 6.79 2.74 12.45
C PRO A 9 6.15 1.35 12.27
N THR A 10 4.87 1.24 12.59
CA THR A 10 4.12 -0.02 12.50
C THR A 10 3.17 0.02 11.31
N CYS A 11 3.05 -1.11 10.60
CA CYS A 11 2.13 -1.29 9.50
C CYS A 11 0.68 -1.01 9.92
N LYS A 12 0.03 0.00 9.33
CA LYS A 12 -1.36 0.36 9.69
C LYS A 12 -2.39 -0.73 9.34
N VAL A 13 -2.04 -1.66 8.45
CA VAL A 13 -2.92 -2.77 8.07
C VAL A 13 -2.85 -3.92 9.08
N CYS A 14 -1.65 -4.40 9.41
CA CYS A 14 -1.48 -5.63 10.18
C CYS A 14 -0.68 -5.49 11.48
N GLY A 15 -0.14 -4.31 11.77
CA GLY A 15 0.65 -4.05 12.98
C GLY A 15 2.10 -4.58 12.95
N ASP A 16 2.50 -5.25 11.88
CA ASP A 16 3.88 -5.72 11.68
C ASP A 16 4.86 -4.54 11.54
N GLU A 17 6.15 -4.80 11.63
CA GLU A 17 7.18 -3.78 11.41
C GLU A 17 7.02 -3.15 10.02
N SER A 18 6.93 -1.82 9.97
CA SER A 18 6.84 -1.12 8.70
C SER A 18 8.21 -1.08 8.04
N SER A 19 8.25 -1.41 6.76
CA SER A 19 9.44 -1.23 5.92
C SER A 19 9.52 0.18 5.32
N GLY A 20 8.49 1.01 5.55
CA GLY A 20 8.40 2.36 5.01
C GLY A 20 6.97 2.76 4.66
N TYR A 21 6.86 3.92 4.04
CA TYR A 21 5.61 4.51 3.59
C TYR A 21 5.24 3.91 2.23
N HIS A 22 4.12 3.19 2.15
CA HIS A 22 3.61 2.65 0.88
C HIS A 22 2.14 2.97 0.74
N TYR A 23 1.76 3.49 -0.42
CA TYR A 23 0.38 3.91 -0.71
C TYR A 23 -0.14 4.85 0.38
N GLY A 24 0.65 5.85 0.76
CA GLY A 24 0.18 6.91 1.64
C GLY A 24 0.05 6.53 3.12
N VAL A 25 0.54 5.37 3.59
CA VAL A 25 0.69 5.07 5.03
C VAL A 25 1.89 4.16 5.31
N ASP A 26 2.34 4.10 6.57
CA ASP A 26 3.29 3.10 7.05
C ASP A 26 2.74 1.68 6.84
N SER A 27 3.43 0.88 6.04
CA SER A 27 3.08 -0.52 5.85
C SER A 27 4.29 -1.44 5.75
N CYS A 28 4.06 -2.74 5.86
CA CYS A 28 5.08 -3.77 5.70
C CYS A 28 5.08 -4.30 4.26
N GLU A 29 6.19 -4.92 3.84
CA GLU A 29 6.32 -5.52 2.50
C GLU A 29 5.20 -6.53 2.18
N GLY A 30 4.75 -7.28 3.19
CA GLY A 30 3.67 -8.26 3.04
C GLY A 30 2.34 -7.63 2.63
N CYS A 31 1.96 -6.51 3.25
CA CYS A 31 0.71 -5.81 2.92
C CYS A 31 0.85 -4.99 1.64
N LYS A 32 2.01 -4.35 1.42
CA LYS A 32 2.33 -3.66 0.16
C LYS A 32 2.15 -4.59 -1.05
N GLY A 33 2.84 -5.73 -1.05
CA GLY A 33 2.78 -6.68 -2.16
C GLY A 33 1.40 -7.33 -2.33
N PHE A 34 0.68 -7.56 -1.23
CA PHE A 34 -0.69 -8.06 -1.28
C PHE A 34 -1.62 -7.07 -2.00
N PHE A 35 -1.58 -5.78 -1.61
CA PHE A 35 -2.41 -4.75 -2.23
C PHE A 35 -2.17 -4.64 -3.74
N ARG A 36 -0.89 -4.56 -4.14
CA ARG A 36 -0.49 -4.48 -5.55
C ARG A 36 -1.09 -5.62 -6.37
N ARG A 37 -1.01 -6.86 -5.88
CA ARG A 37 -1.59 -8.01 -6.60
C ARG A 37 -3.10 -7.92 -6.70
N CYS A 38 -3.80 -7.56 -5.62
CA CYS A 38 -5.26 -7.44 -5.63
C CYS A 38 -5.75 -6.42 -6.67
N ILE A 39 -5.10 -5.25 -6.75
CA ILE A 39 -5.49 -4.19 -7.69
C ILE A 39 -5.08 -4.51 -9.13
N THR A 40 -3.87 -5.03 -9.36
CA THR A 40 -3.39 -5.33 -10.73
C THR A 40 -4.11 -6.53 -11.34
N GLN A 41 -4.49 -7.52 -10.52
CA GLN A 41 -5.13 -8.76 -11.01
C GLN A 41 -6.66 -8.74 -10.89
N GLY A 42 -7.26 -7.66 -10.39
CA GLY A 42 -8.71 -7.56 -10.20
C GLY A 42 -9.27 -8.65 -9.28
N MET A 43 -8.51 -9.03 -8.24
CA MET A 43 -8.89 -10.18 -7.41
C MET A 43 -10.16 -9.90 -6.61
N THR A 44 -11.16 -10.77 -6.77
CA THR A 44 -12.37 -10.77 -5.93
C THR A 44 -12.19 -11.75 -4.79
N HIS A 45 -12.11 -11.25 -3.56
CA HIS A 45 -12.02 -12.09 -2.37
C HIS A 45 -13.40 -12.18 -1.70
N LYS A 46 -13.72 -13.34 -1.12
CA LYS A 46 -14.92 -13.54 -0.28
C LYS A 46 -14.49 -13.81 1.16
N CYS A 47 -15.18 -13.20 2.12
CA CYS A 47 -15.01 -13.57 3.53
C CYS A 47 -15.78 -14.86 3.83
N SER A 48 -15.18 -15.78 4.58
CA SER A 48 -15.85 -16.99 5.10
C SER A 48 -16.51 -16.77 6.47
N ASN A 49 -16.32 -15.58 7.07
CA ASN A 49 -16.85 -15.19 8.39
C ASN A 49 -17.75 -13.95 8.22
N GLU A 50 -17.84 -13.11 9.26
CA GLU A 50 -18.69 -11.91 9.29
C GLU A 50 -18.02 -10.63 8.76
N GLU A 51 -17.03 -10.75 7.88
CA GLU A 51 -16.29 -9.59 7.33
C GLU A 51 -15.59 -8.68 8.37
N LYS A 52 -15.35 -9.22 9.57
CA LYS A 52 -14.73 -8.54 10.72
C LYS A 52 -13.49 -9.27 11.21
N CYS A 53 -12.80 -10.01 10.34
CA CYS A 53 -11.62 -10.77 10.73
C CYS A 53 -10.49 -9.85 11.19
N ASP A 54 -9.88 -10.18 12.33
CA ASP A 54 -8.72 -9.46 12.83
C ASP A 54 -7.50 -9.69 11.94
N ILE A 55 -6.89 -8.58 11.53
CA ILE A 55 -5.70 -8.57 10.67
C ILE A 55 -4.49 -8.19 11.51
N THR A 56 -3.70 -9.20 11.85
CA THR A 56 -2.44 -9.13 12.62
C THR A 56 -1.28 -9.70 11.79
N PRO A 57 -0.01 -9.65 12.24
CA PRO A 57 1.11 -10.23 11.49
C PRO A 57 0.93 -11.74 11.26
N PHE A 58 0.25 -12.41 12.18
CA PHE A 58 0.02 -13.85 12.17
C PHE A 58 -1.25 -14.25 11.41
N THR A 59 -2.31 -13.44 11.47
CA THR A 59 -3.64 -13.77 10.90
C THR A 59 -3.93 -13.12 9.55
N ARG A 60 -3.07 -12.20 9.07
CA ARG A 60 -3.30 -11.43 7.83
C ARG A 60 -3.53 -12.30 6.59
N ASN A 61 -3.08 -13.55 6.56
CA ASN A 61 -3.30 -14.44 5.41
C ASN A 61 -4.60 -15.26 5.51
N SER A 62 -5.22 -15.33 6.69
CA SER A 62 -6.42 -16.14 6.93
C SER A 62 -7.67 -15.60 6.23
N CYS A 63 -7.73 -14.29 5.98
CA CYS A 63 -8.85 -13.68 5.25
C CYS A 63 -8.37 -12.56 4.32
N GLN A 64 -8.22 -12.89 3.04
CA GLN A 64 -7.81 -11.94 2.01
C GLN A 64 -8.84 -10.82 1.82
N TYR A 65 -10.13 -11.10 1.97
CA TYR A 65 -11.18 -10.08 1.89
C TYR A 65 -11.04 -9.02 2.98
N CYS A 66 -11.00 -9.42 4.25
CA CYS A 66 -10.87 -8.47 5.37
C CYS A 66 -9.53 -7.74 5.34
N ARG A 67 -8.46 -8.41 4.89
CA ARG A 67 -7.17 -7.77 4.66
C ARG A 67 -7.30 -6.67 3.60
N LEU A 68 -7.88 -6.98 2.43
CA LEU A 68 -8.05 -6.01 1.35
C LEU A 68 -9.00 -4.86 1.75
N LYS A 69 -10.08 -5.17 2.47
CA LYS A 69 -10.99 -4.17 3.05
C LYS A 69 -10.27 -3.22 4.00
N LYS A 70 -9.39 -3.73 4.87
CA LYS A 70 -8.58 -2.91 5.79
C LYS A 70 -7.49 -2.13 5.07
N CYS A 71 -6.85 -2.73 4.07
CA CYS A 71 -5.95 -2.07 3.13
C CYS A 71 -6.63 -0.83 2.53
N PHE A 72 -7.80 -1.01 1.92
CA PHE A 72 -8.59 0.12 1.44
C PHE A 72 -8.92 1.09 2.57
N ALA A 73 -9.46 0.67 3.71
CA ALA A 73 -9.80 1.61 4.80
C ALA A 73 -8.62 2.49 5.27
N CYS A 74 -7.41 1.93 5.41
CA CYS A 74 -6.22 2.66 5.84
C CYS A 74 -5.62 3.51 4.72
N TRP A 75 -5.61 3.00 3.49
CA TRP A 75 -5.05 3.68 2.32
C TRP A 75 -6.05 4.58 1.60
N ASN A 76 -7.35 4.53 1.92
CA ASN A 76 -8.45 5.25 1.23
C ASN A 76 -8.47 6.78 1.43
N ARG A 77 -7.43 7.38 2.03
CA ARG A 77 -7.18 8.82 1.79
C ARG A 77 -6.88 9.09 0.30
N ILE A 78 -6.54 8.03 -0.44
CA ILE A 78 -6.18 7.98 -1.85
C ILE A 78 -7.38 8.04 -2.82
N LEU A 79 -8.60 7.67 -2.42
CA LEU A 79 -9.76 7.76 -3.34
C LEU A 79 -10.11 9.21 -3.73
N LYS A 80 -9.79 10.21 -2.89
CA LYS A 80 -9.88 11.63 -3.28
C LYS A 80 -8.86 12.01 -4.36
N ALA A 81 -7.74 11.30 -4.46
CA ALA A 81 -6.72 11.49 -5.49
C ALA A 81 -7.08 10.74 -6.80
N PHE A 82 -7.72 9.56 -6.70
CA PHE A 82 -8.25 8.84 -7.87
C PHE A 82 -9.36 9.59 -8.60
N ALA A 83 -10.21 10.36 -7.90
CA ALA A 83 -11.19 11.23 -8.55
C ALA A 83 -10.57 12.45 -9.28
N ASN A 84 -9.29 12.76 -9.01
CA ASN A 84 -8.59 13.96 -9.48
C ASN A 84 -7.28 13.65 -10.25
N ASN A 85 -7.02 12.41 -10.66
CA ASN A 85 -5.80 12.00 -11.40
C ASN A 85 -4.47 12.37 -10.72
N LEU A 86 -4.39 12.33 -9.39
CA LEU A 86 -3.16 12.59 -8.64
C LEU A 86 -2.51 11.28 -8.17
N ASP A 87 -1.18 11.19 -8.24
CA ASP A 87 -0.42 10.09 -7.64
C ASP A 87 -0.52 10.20 -6.10
N PRO A 88 -1.03 9.17 -5.41
CA PRO A 88 -1.24 9.21 -3.97
C PRO A 88 0.02 9.17 -3.09
N ASP A 89 1.18 8.87 -3.66
CA ASP A 89 2.47 8.84 -2.95
C ASP A 89 3.28 10.14 -3.14
N GLU A 90 2.80 11.06 -3.99
CA GLU A 90 3.47 12.31 -4.33
C GLU A 90 3.26 13.39 -3.24
N THR A 91 4.16 13.39 -2.25
CA THR A 91 4.45 14.59 -1.46
C THR A 91 5.83 15.11 -1.84
N PRO A 92 6.10 16.43 -1.79
CA PRO A 92 7.42 16.99 -2.10
C PRO A 92 8.56 16.33 -1.29
N GLN A 93 8.25 15.91 -0.06
CA GLN A 93 9.18 15.25 0.85
C GLN A 93 9.47 13.79 0.47
N ASN A 94 8.45 13.04 0.03
CA ASN A 94 8.61 11.61 -0.27
C ASN A 94 9.28 11.37 -1.64
N VAL A 95 8.96 12.17 -2.67
CA VAL A 95 9.57 12.07 -4.01
C VAL A 95 11.08 12.27 -3.95
N ALA A 96 11.56 13.26 -3.20
CA ALA A 96 12.99 13.56 -3.07
C ALA A 96 13.77 12.46 -2.32
N SER A 97 13.07 11.62 -1.53
CA SER A 97 13.68 10.55 -0.74
C SER A 97 13.56 9.15 -1.40
N HIS A 98 12.83 9.04 -2.50
CA HIS A 98 12.51 7.75 -3.13
C HIS A 98 13.73 7.20 -3.90
N GLN A 99 14.31 6.11 -3.39
CA GLN A 99 15.53 5.51 -3.95
C GLN A 99 15.27 4.34 -4.91
N ASP A 100 14.00 3.93 -5.08
CA ASP A 100 13.62 2.83 -5.99
C ASP A 100 13.61 3.31 -7.47
N PRO A 101 14.47 2.77 -8.35
CA PRO A 101 14.48 3.12 -9.77
C PRO A 101 13.19 2.74 -10.51
N ASN A 102 12.46 1.73 -10.02
CA ASN A 102 11.20 1.31 -10.64
C ASN A 102 10.08 2.31 -10.37
N TYR A 103 10.11 2.99 -9.22
CA TYR A 103 9.17 4.07 -8.92
C TYR A 103 9.25 5.19 -9.97
N TRP A 104 10.45 5.61 -10.36
CA TRP A 104 10.60 6.65 -11.39
C TRP A 104 10.13 6.21 -12.78
N ARG A 105 10.30 4.92 -13.11
CA ARG A 105 9.76 4.33 -14.35
C ARG A 105 8.23 4.28 -14.34
N MET A 106 7.64 3.83 -13.23
CA MET A 106 6.18 3.77 -13.06
C MET A 106 5.57 5.18 -13.00
N ARG A 107 6.25 6.16 -12.41
CA ARG A 107 5.87 7.59 -12.39
C ARG A 107 5.89 8.19 -13.79
N ALA A 108 6.93 7.90 -14.58
CA ALA A 108 6.98 8.32 -15.99
C ALA A 108 5.82 7.71 -16.79
N GLY A 109 5.48 6.44 -16.55
CA GLY A 109 4.30 5.79 -17.12
C GLY A 109 2.98 6.43 -16.69
N TRP A 110 2.83 6.77 -15.40
CA TRP A 110 1.66 7.46 -14.87
C TRP A 110 1.48 8.86 -15.46
N LEU A 111 2.54 9.68 -15.51
CA LEU A 111 2.49 11.02 -16.11
C LEU A 111 2.16 10.99 -17.61
N ALA A 112 2.53 9.92 -18.31
CA ALA A 112 2.28 9.75 -19.74
C ALA A 112 0.89 9.18 -20.08
N GLY A 113 0.29 8.36 -19.20
CA GLY A 113 -0.91 7.58 -19.55
C GLY A 113 -1.89 7.30 -18.40
N GLY A 114 -1.74 7.96 -17.26
CA GLY A 114 -2.58 7.74 -16.07
C GLY A 114 -2.53 6.28 -15.58
N LEU A 115 -3.65 5.78 -15.08
CA LEU A 115 -3.78 4.42 -14.53
C LEU A 115 -3.37 3.32 -15.55
N ALA A 116 -3.66 3.53 -16.84
CA ALA A 116 -3.29 2.60 -17.89
C ALA A 116 -1.77 2.54 -18.12
N GLY A 117 -1.09 3.69 -18.07
CA GLY A 117 0.36 3.77 -18.17
C GLY A 117 1.10 3.17 -16.96
N TRP A 118 0.47 3.21 -15.77
CA TRP A 118 0.99 2.61 -14.54
C TRP A 118 0.92 1.10 -14.49
N LEU A 119 -0.12 0.51 -15.08
CA LEU A 119 -0.29 -0.95 -15.15
C LEU A 119 0.61 -1.63 -16.20
N ALA A 120 1.21 -0.86 -17.11
CA ALA A 120 2.02 -1.35 -18.23
C ALA A 120 3.55 -1.35 -17.96
N GLY A 121 3.99 -0.81 -16.81
CA GLY A 121 5.41 -0.56 -16.49
C GLY A 121 6.01 -1.51 -15.46
#